data_AF-A0A1E7IHS1-F1
#
_entry.id   AF-A0A1E7IHS1-F1
#
_cell.length_a   1.000
_cell.length_b   1.000
_cell.length_c   1.000
_cell.angle_alpha   90.00
_cell.angle_beta   90.00
_cell.angle_gamma   90.00
#
_symmetry.space_group_name_H-M   'P 1'
#
loop_
_entity.id
_entity.type
_entity.pdbx_description
1 polymer ?
#
loop_
_entity_poly.entity_id
_entity_poly.type
_entity_poly.pdbx_seq_one_letter_code
_entity_poly.pdbx_strand_id
1 'polypeptide(L)'
;MELKSLFLGLVFTIGVFAIKSGIGLHYFLIQRRKLMSKLIFLSLYCLVYLLIFVLSSHILQRINIIHYFEIVQGFLKSGMFIHILMAGGLIIWGIVLLKRENRPGKGSFAWLALIIPCPVCIMVIFFSTAFLISYFPNFGCMAVLEAYLGFMVIVIITLISMALLGTRTDSTSESILGAAMLIIAAYFFLSVIMMPQFGDMGEIYRLATYQGEKQIVSPQDALFLCFTMAALFTTGFLAMRRKIRKEKKWTSAPF
;
A
#
# COMPACT_ATOMS: atom_id res chain seq x y z
N MET A 1 18.35 -17.10 -1.68
CA MET A 1 16.91 -16.84 -1.90
C MET A 1 16.48 -15.53 -1.25
N GLU A 2 16.97 -15.23 -0.05
CA GLU A 2 16.87 -13.96 0.69
C GLU A 2 16.87 -12.68 -0.17
N LEU A 3 17.87 -12.51 -1.05
CA LEU A 3 18.09 -11.28 -1.80
C LEU A 3 16.99 -11.00 -2.85
N LYS A 4 16.43 -12.06 -3.45
CA LYS A 4 15.30 -11.95 -4.39
C LYS A 4 14.01 -11.57 -3.65
N SER A 5 13.78 -12.14 -2.47
CA SER A 5 12.63 -11.82 -1.62
C SER A 5 12.69 -10.38 -1.09
N LEU A 6 13.88 -9.92 -0.67
CA LEU A 6 14.10 -8.54 -0.22
C LEU A 6 13.83 -7.55 -1.35
N PHE A 7 14.40 -7.79 -2.53
CA PHE A 7 14.19 -6.93 -3.71
C PHE A 7 12.71 -6.88 -4.11
N LEU A 8 12.04 -8.03 -4.17
CA LEU A 8 10.61 -8.10 -4.46
C LEU A 8 9.78 -7.32 -3.44
N GLY A 9 10.11 -7.45 -2.15
CA GLY A 9 9.47 -6.69 -1.07
C GLY A 9 9.63 -5.19 -1.25
N LEU A 10 10.85 -4.71 -1.51
CA LEU A 10 11.14 -3.28 -1.72
C LEU A 10 10.40 -2.71 -2.93
N VAL A 11 10.44 -3.41 -4.08
CA VAL A 11 9.72 -3.01 -5.29
C VAL A 11 8.21 -2.97 -5.05
N PHE A 12 7.68 -3.99 -4.36
CA PHE A 12 6.26 -4.04 -4.03
C PHE A 12 5.85 -2.87 -3.12
N THR A 13 6.61 -2.59 -2.06
CA THR A 13 6.28 -1.50 -1.14
C THR A 13 6.41 -0.13 -1.80
N ILE A 14 7.45 0.11 -2.60
CA ILE A 14 7.58 1.34 -3.41
C ILE A 14 6.40 1.46 -4.39
N GLY A 15 6.03 0.36 -5.05
CA GLY A 15 4.92 0.34 -6.00
C GLY A 15 3.59 0.69 -5.37
N VAL A 16 3.24 0.10 -4.22
CA VAL A 16 2.01 0.43 -3.48
C VAL A 16 2.02 1.89 -3.05
N PHE A 17 3.17 2.40 -2.60
CA PHE A 17 3.31 3.81 -2.24
C PHE A 17 3.13 4.74 -3.45
N ALA A 18 3.70 4.40 -4.60
CA ALA A 18 3.54 5.15 -5.85
C ALA A 18 2.07 5.19 -6.29
N ILE A 19 1.35 4.07 -6.21
CA ILE A 19 -0.09 4.00 -6.51
C ILE A 19 -0.87 4.89 -5.56
N LYS A 20 -0.64 4.79 -4.25
CA LYS A 20 -1.26 5.64 -3.23
C LYS A 20 -1.07 7.14 -3.56
N SER A 21 0.17 7.52 -3.84
CA SER A 21 0.56 8.91 -4.14
C SER A 21 -0.07 9.40 -5.46
N GLY A 22 -0.10 8.55 -6.48
CA GLY A 22 -0.71 8.84 -7.78
C GLY A 22 -2.23 9.07 -7.70
N ILE A 23 -2.95 8.32 -6.87
CA ILE A 23 -4.40 8.53 -6.65
C ILE A 23 -4.65 9.90 -6.00
N GLY A 24 -3.85 10.27 -4.98
CA GLY A 24 -3.93 11.58 -4.34
C GLY A 24 -3.64 12.72 -5.33
N LEU A 25 -2.61 12.55 -6.16
CA LEU A 25 -2.22 13.52 -7.18
C LEU A 25 -3.31 13.68 -8.25
N HIS A 26 -3.94 12.59 -8.68
CA HIS A 26 -5.07 12.62 -9.63
C HIS A 26 -6.22 13.50 -9.12
N TYR A 27 -6.65 13.29 -7.86
CA TYR A 27 -7.72 14.07 -7.25
C TYR A 27 -7.40 15.57 -7.23
N PHE A 28 -6.17 15.93 -6.85
CA PHE A 28 -5.73 17.33 -6.87
C PHE A 28 -5.77 17.94 -8.27
N LEU A 29 -5.34 17.18 -9.29
CA LEU A 29 -5.31 17.64 -10.68
C LEU A 29 -6.72 17.81 -11.27
N ILE A 30 -7.71 17.03 -10.85
CA ILE A 30 -9.11 17.22 -11.27
C ILE A 30 -9.71 18.47 -10.62
N GLN A 31 -9.40 18.73 -9.35
CA GLN A 31 -10.04 19.82 -8.60
C GLN A 31 -9.61 21.22 -9.05
N ARG A 32 -8.42 21.37 -9.67
CA ARG A 32 -7.94 22.65 -10.19
C ARG A 32 -8.34 22.84 -11.66
N ARG A 33 -8.95 23.98 -12.00
CA ARG A 33 -9.30 24.28 -13.41
C ARG A 33 -8.12 24.80 -14.25
N LYS A 34 -7.20 25.55 -13.66
CA LYS A 34 -6.10 26.21 -14.39
C LYS A 34 -4.96 25.23 -14.69
N LEU A 35 -4.60 25.08 -15.97
CA LEU A 35 -3.50 24.22 -16.42
C LEU A 35 -2.15 24.61 -15.79
N MET A 36 -1.88 25.91 -15.68
CA MET A 36 -0.63 26.40 -15.06
C MET A 36 -0.48 25.96 -13.60
N SER A 37 -1.56 26.01 -12.82
CA SER A 37 -1.52 25.54 -11.42
C SER A 37 -1.29 24.03 -11.34
N LYS A 38 -1.80 23.25 -12.30
CA LYS A 38 -1.54 21.80 -12.39
C LYS A 38 -0.06 21.52 -12.66
N LEU A 39 0.51 22.20 -13.66
CA LEU A 39 1.91 22.03 -14.05
C LEU A 39 2.87 22.45 -12.92
N ILE A 40 2.61 23.57 -12.26
CA ILE A 40 3.41 24.03 -11.12
C ILE A 40 3.40 22.99 -9.99
N PHE A 41 2.22 22.47 -9.64
CA PHE A 41 2.12 21.48 -8.57
C PHE A 41 2.77 20.15 -8.96
N LEU A 42 2.59 19.69 -10.20
CA LEU A 42 3.24 18.47 -10.70
C LEU A 42 4.77 18.63 -10.70
N SER A 43 5.28 19.79 -11.13
CA SER A 43 6.71 20.10 -11.09
C SER A 43 7.24 20.12 -9.65
N LEU A 44 6.49 20.72 -8.71
CA LEU A 44 6.87 20.73 -7.30
C LEU A 44 6.87 19.31 -6.70
N TYR A 45 5.85 18.51 -7.00
CA TYR A 45 5.77 17.11 -6.61
C TYR A 45 7.00 16.34 -7.12
N CYS A 46 7.29 16.45 -8.42
CA CYS A 46 8.43 15.83 -9.08
C CYS A 46 9.76 16.21 -8.40
N LEU A 47 9.94 17.50 -8.10
CA LEU A 47 11.12 18.03 -7.42
C LEU A 47 11.25 17.53 -5.99
N VAL A 48 10.17 17.52 -5.20
CA VAL A 48 10.19 17.04 -3.81
C VAL A 48 10.58 15.57 -3.75
N TYR A 49 10.01 14.72 -4.61
CA TYR A 49 10.38 13.30 -4.63
C TYR A 49 11.81 13.10 -5.13
N LEU A 50 12.25 13.84 -6.14
CA LEU A 50 13.65 13.80 -6.58
C LEU A 50 14.60 14.17 -5.43
N LEU A 51 14.30 15.22 -4.68
CA LEU A 51 15.07 15.64 -3.52
C LEU A 51 15.12 14.53 -2.44
N ILE A 52 14.00 13.85 -2.16
CA ILE A 52 13.99 12.75 -1.18
C ILE A 52 14.93 11.62 -1.61
N PHE A 53 14.90 11.21 -2.88
CA PHE A 53 15.78 10.14 -3.38
C PHE A 53 17.26 10.56 -3.39
N VAL A 54 17.56 11.77 -3.86
CA VAL A 54 18.93 12.31 -3.91
C VAL A 54 19.49 12.53 -2.51
N LEU A 55 18.72 13.11 -1.59
CA LEU A 55 19.12 13.30 -0.20
C LEU A 55 19.35 11.96 0.48
N SER A 56 18.50 10.97 0.24
CA SER A 56 18.71 9.61 0.73
C SER A 56 20.06 9.08 0.26
N SER A 57 20.35 9.13 -1.04
CA SER A 57 21.65 8.72 -1.60
C SER A 57 22.83 9.47 -0.97
N HIS A 58 22.73 10.79 -0.82
CA HIS A 58 23.79 11.61 -0.25
C HIS A 58 24.06 11.27 1.23
N ILE A 59 23.01 11.08 2.02
CA ILE A 59 23.11 10.68 3.43
C ILE A 59 23.80 9.32 3.54
N LEU A 60 23.41 8.36 2.69
CA LEU A 60 24.02 7.02 2.70
C LEU A 60 25.50 7.00 2.33
N GLN A 61 25.94 7.88 1.43
CA GLN A 61 27.35 7.98 1.06
C GLN A 61 28.22 8.61 2.18
N ARG A 62 27.60 9.39 3.08
CA ARG A 62 28.29 10.10 4.16
C ARG A 62 28.23 9.37 5.51
N ILE A 63 27.21 8.54 5.73
CA ILE A 63 26.96 7.89 7.01
C ILE A 63 27.20 6.39 6.92
N ASN A 64 28.09 5.87 7.77
CA ASN A 64 28.20 4.43 7.98
C ASN A 64 26.95 3.93 8.73
N ILE A 65 26.03 3.27 8.00
CA ILE A 65 24.75 2.75 8.52
C ILE A 65 24.95 1.85 9.76
N ILE A 66 26.09 1.15 9.84
CA ILE A 66 26.44 0.24 10.94
C ILE A 66 26.43 0.96 12.30
N HIS A 67 26.83 2.24 12.36
CA HIS A 67 26.87 3.00 13.61
C HIS A 67 25.48 3.41 14.12
N TYR A 68 24.48 3.48 13.24
CA TYR A 68 23.12 3.95 13.57
C TYR A 68 22.07 2.83 13.54
N PHE A 69 22.52 1.58 13.46
CA PHE A 69 21.63 0.42 13.32
C PHE A 69 20.62 0.31 14.46
N GLU A 70 21.01 0.58 15.71
CA GLU A 70 20.09 0.52 16.86
C GLU A 70 18.97 1.56 16.80
N ILE A 71 19.29 2.79 16.37
CA ILE A 71 18.30 3.86 16.18
C ILE A 71 17.35 3.50 15.04
N VAL A 72 17.89 2.96 13.94
CA VAL A 72 17.10 2.48 12.80
C VAL A 72 16.17 1.34 13.23
N GLN A 73 16.65 0.40 14.05
CA GLN A 73 15.86 -0.73 14.55
C GLN A 73 14.75 -0.28 15.50
N GLY A 74 15.03 0.68 16.39
CA GLY A 74 14.02 1.32 17.25
C GLY A 74 12.93 2.01 16.41
N PHE A 75 13.34 2.72 15.37
CA PHE A 75 12.41 3.37 14.44
C PHE A 75 11.57 2.34 13.67
N LEU A 76 12.17 1.24 13.20
CA LEU A 76 11.45 0.15 12.53
C LEU A 76 10.42 -0.51 13.43
N LYS A 77 10.75 -0.74 14.71
CA LYS A 77 9.79 -1.25 15.72
C LYS A 77 8.61 -0.28 15.91
N SER A 78 8.87 1.03 15.92
CA SER A 78 7.82 2.05 15.98
C SER A 78 6.98 2.14 14.70
N GLY A 79 7.49 1.61 13.57
CA GLY A 79 6.83 1.65 12.26
C GLY A 79 5.44 1.00 12.26
N MET A 80 5.24 -0.08 13.02
CA MET A 80 3.93 -0.72 13.16
C MET A 80 2.88 0.23 13.74
N PHE A 81 3.25 0.99 14.77
CA PHE A 81 2.35 1.98 15.39
C PHE A 81 1.96 3.08 14.39
N ILE A 82 2.94 3.60 13.63
CA ILE A 82 2.71 4.64 12.61
C ILE A 82 1.78 4.12 11.50
N HIS A 83 1.93 2.86 11.09
CA HIS A 83 1.04 2.24 10.09
C HIS A 83 -0.39 2.12 10.59
N ILE A 84 -0.61 1.70 11.83
CA ILE A 84 -1.95 1.60 12.42
C ILE A 84 -2.60 2.99 12.51
N LEU A 85 -1.86 3.99 13.00
CA LEU A 85 -2.36 5.37 13.10
C LEU A 85 -2.73 5.92 11.72
N MET A 86 -1.86 5.75 10.73
CA MET A 86 -2.11 6.17 9.35
C MET A 86 -3.32 5.43 8.75
N ALA A 87 -3.41 4.11 8.93
CA ALA A 87 -4.52 3.32 8.42
C ALA A 87 -5.85 3.75 9.07
N GLY A 88 -5.88 3.97 10.38
CA GLY A 88 -7.02 4.51 11.10
C GLY A 88 -7.44 5.89 10.56
N GLY A 89 -6.47 6.78 10.33
CA GLY A 89 -6.72 8.06 9.67
C GLY A 89 -7.37 7.89 8.30
N LEU A 90 -6.79 7.07 7.43
CA LEU A 90 -7.33 6.80 6.09
C LEU A 90 -8.75 6.22 6.14
N ILE A 91 -9.08 5.37 7.13
CA ILE A 91 -10.44 4.87 7.35
C ILE A 91 -11.39 6.01 7.72
N ILE A 92 -11.02 6.83 8.71
CA ILE A 92 -11.87 7.93 9.18
C ILE A 92 -12.14 8.91 8.04
N TRP A 93 -11.10 9.38 7.35
CA TRP A 93 -11.24 10.29 6.21
C TRP A 93 -11.99 9.64 5.04
N GLY A 94 -11.74 8.36 4.74
CA GLY A 94 -12.43 7.63 3.69
C GLY A 94 -13.94 7.53 3.94
N ILE A 95 -14.35 7.15 5.16
CA ILE A 95 -15.77 7.10 5.57
C ILE A 95 -16.41 8.49 5.53
N VAL A 96 -15.72 9.50 6.06
CA VAL A 96 -16.23 10.89 6.05
C VAL A 96 -16.44 11.37 4.61
N LEU A 97 -15.53 11.06 3.70
CA LEU A 97 -15.62 11.47 2.31
C LEU A 97 -16.76 10.76 1.57
N LEU A 98 -16.93 9.45 1.79
CA LEU A 98 -18.06 8.68 1.24
C LEU A 98 -19.42 9.17 1.78
N LYS A 99 -19.50 9.56 3.06
CA LYS A 99 -20.72 10.16 3.62
C LYS A 99 -21.02 11.55 3.08
N ARG A 100 -20.01 12.26 2.56
CA ARG A 100 -20.13 13.64 2.06
C ARG A 100 -20.50 13.73 0.58
N GLU A 101 -20.53 12.60 -0.14
CA GLU A 101 -20.93 12.50 -1.55
C GLU A 101 -22.20 13.27 -1.90
N ASN A 102 -23.14 13.40 -0.94
CA ASN A 102 -24.39 14.16 -1.09
C ASN A 102 -24.27 15.69 -0.95
N ARG A 103 -23.07 16.27 -0.76
CA ARG A 103 -22.86 17.72 -0.61
C ARG A 103 -21.83 18.24 -1.62
N PRO A 104 -22.23 18.50 -2.88
CA PRO A 104 -21.35 19.06 -3.88
C PRO A 104 -20.92 20.47 -3.48
N GLY A 105 -19.60 20.74 -3.43
CA GLY A 105 -19.10 22.13 -3.45
C GLY A 105 -17.93 22.48 -2.53
N LYS A 106 -17.48 21.61 -1.61
CA LYS A 106 -16.30 21.90 -0.76
C LYS A 106 -15.25 20.80 -0.86
N GLY A 107 -14.23 21.04 -1.70
CA GLY A 107 -13.08 20.15 -1.84
C GLY A 107 -12.48 19.74 -0.50
N SER A 108 -12.15 18.46 -0.38
CA SER A 108 -11.54 17.90 0.83
C SER A 108 -10.02 18.00 0.76
N PHE A 109 -9.36 18.25 1.88
CA PHE A 109 -7.89 18.14 2.00
C PHE A 109 -7.41 16.69 2.16
N ALA A 110 -8.30 15.70 2.08
CA ALA A 110 -7.97 14.28 2.24
C ALA A 110 -6.91 13.76 1.25
N TRP A 111 -6.80 14.38 0.06
CA TRP A 111 -5.75 14.06 -0.91
C TRP A 111 -4.34 14.28 -0.37
N LEU A 112 -4.16 15.18 0.60
CA LEU A 112 -2.87 15.47 1.18
C LEU A 112 -2.31 14.27 1.98
N ALA A 113 -3.18 13.51 2.65
CA ALA A 113 -2.80 12.30 3.38
C ALA A 113 -2.31 11.16 2.44
N LEU A 114 -2.67 11.24 1.16
CA LEU A 114 -2.25 10.30 0.13
C LEU A 114 -0.92 10.69 -0.51
N ILE A 115 -0.70 12.00 -0.73
CA ILE A 115 0.51 12.53 -1.39
C ILE A 115 1.69 12.67 -0.44
N ILE A 116 1.46 13.05 0.83
CA ILE A 116 2.56 13.26 1.78
C ILE A 116 3.20 11.89 2.12
N PRO A 117 4.52 11.73 1.93
CA PRO A 117 5.21 10.52 2.34
C PRO A 117 5.12 10.38 3.86
N CYS A 118 4.66 9.22 4.34
CA CYS A 118 4.74 8.93 5.76
C CYS A 118 6.19 8.55 6.11
N PRO A 119 6.58 8.63 7.40
CA PRO A 119 7.96 8.33 7.80
C PRO A 119 8.41 6.93 7.38
N VAL A 120 7.50 5.96 7.31
CA VAL A 120 7.81 4.61 6.84
C VAL A 120 8.11 4.56 5.34
N CYS A 121 7.38 5.31 4.50
CA CYS A 121 7.67 5.39 3.07
C CYS A 121 9.05 6.01 2.81
N ILE A 122 9.46 7.00 3.61
CA ILE A 122 10.80 7.58 3.54
C ILE A 122 11.85 6.51 3.88
N MET A 123 11.62 5.69 4.90
CA MET A 123 12.51 4.57 5.24
C MET A 123 12.61 3.53 4.12
N VAL A 124 11.50 3.19 3.47
CA VAL A 124 11.51 2.24 2.33
C VAL A 124 12.32 2.82 1.17
N ILE A 125 12.19 4.10 0.87
CA ILE A 125 13.02 4.79 -0.15
C ILE A 125 14.50 4.74 0.26
N PHE A 126 14.80 5.02 1.53
CA PHE A 126 16.15 4.98 2.07
C PHE A 126 16.77 3.58 1.96
N PHE A 127 16.08 2.52 2.39
CA PHE A 127 16.56 1.14 2.28
C PHE A 127 16.68 0.66 0.84
N SER A 128 15.75 1.07 -0.04
CA SER A 128 15.84 0.74 -1.46
C SER A 128 17.07 1.38 -2.11
N THR A 129 17.34 2.64 -1.74
CA THR A 129 18.56 3.37 -2.15
C THR A 129 19.81 2.69 -1.58
N ALA A 130 19.80 2.27 -0.31
CA ALA A 130 20.88 1.51 0.33
C ALA A 130 21.22 0.23 -0.42
N PHE A 131 20.18 -0.52 -0.75
CA PHE A 131 20.30 -1.78 -1.45
C PHE A 131 20.87 -1.58 -2.87
N LEU A 132 20.37 -0.58 -3.60
CA LEU A 132 20.83 -0.27 -4.95
C LEU A 132 22.28 0.19 -5.00
N ILE A 133 22.70 1.06 -4.08
CA ILE A 133 24.09 1.51 -3.98
C ILE A 133 25.02 0.35 -3.63
N SER A 134 24.60 -0.53 -2.70
CA SER A 134 25.39 -1.69 -2.29
C SER A 134 25.52 -2.73 -3.40
N TYR A 135 24.51 -2.89 -4.26
CA TYR A 135 24.52 -3.85 -5.35
C TYR A 135 25.24 -3.31 -6.61
N PHE A 136 25.13 -2.00 -6.88
CA PHE A 136 25.77 -1.33 -8.03
C PHE A 136 26.76 -0.24 -7.57
N PRO A 137 27.92 -0.59 -6.99
CA PRO A 137 28.83 0.39 -6.40
C PRO A 137 29.40 1.40 -7.41
N ASN A 138 29.65 0.99 -8.66
CA ASN A 138 30.20 1.87 -9.70
C ASN A 138 29.16 2.83 -10.31
N PHE A 139 27.87 2.52 -10.20
CA PHE A 139 26.76 3.26 -10.82
C PHE A 139 25.69 3.68 -9.81
N GLY A 140 26.02 3.76 -8.52
CA GLY A 140 25.04 3.94 -7.45
C GLY A 140 24.11 5.15 -7.64
N CYS A 141 24.63 6.27 -8.14
CA CYS A 141 23.80 7.45 -8.42
C CYS A 141 22.79 7.22 -9.56
N MET A 142 23.21 6.49 -10.61
CA MET A 142 22.33 6.12 -11.72
C MET A 142 21.26 5.13 -11.29
N ALA A 143 21.60 4.15 -10.45
CA ALA A 143 20.64 3.18 -9.91
C ALA A 143 19.56 3.86 -9.04
N VAL A 144 19.93 4.88 -8.26
CA VAL A 144 18.96 5.69 -7.49
C VAL A 144 18.06 6.51 -8.41
N LEU A 145 18.63 7.09 -9.48
CA LEU A 145 17.85 7.82 -10.47
C LEU A 145 16.85 6.90 -11.20
N GLU A 146 17.26 5.67 -11.52
CA GLU A 146 16.36 4.65 -12.09
C GLU A 146 15.23 4.29 -11.13
N ALA A 147 15.50 4.14 -9.83
CA ALA A 147 14.46 3.89 -8.83
C ALA A 147 13.45 5.04 -8.74
N TYR A 148 13.94 6.28 -8.79
CA TYR A 148 13.10 7.48 -8.86
C TYR A 148 12.25 7.51 -10.13
N LEU A 149 12.85 7.23 -11.29
CA LEU A 149 12.13 7.17 -12.57
C LEU A 149 11.08 6.07 -12.55
N GLY A 150 11.39 4.88 -12.02
CA GLY A 150 10.45 3.79 -11.84
C GLY A 150 9.27 4.18 -10.95
N PHE A 151 9.53 4.86 -9.83
CA PHE A 151 8.49 5.42 -8.98
C PHE A 151 7.58 6.39 -9.76
N MET A 152 8.17 7.35 -10.49
CA MET A 152 7.43 8.34 -11.28
C MET A 152 6.62 7.69 -12.41
N VAL A 153 7.14 6.66 -13.06
CA VAL A 153 6.41 5.88 -14.07
C VAL A 153 5.16 5.25 -13.48
N ILE A 154 5.24 4.63 -12.30
CA ILE A 154 4.07 4.04 -11.64
C ILE A 154 3.06 5.13 -11.25
N VAL A 155 3.51 6.28 -10.78
CA VAL A 155 2.64 7.43 -10.49
C VAL A 155 1.91 7.89 -11.75
N ILE A 156 2.62 8.05 -12.87
CA ILE A 156 2.04 8.47 -14.16
C ILE A 156 1.05 7.43 -14.69
N ILE A 157 1.40 6.15 -14.63
CA ILE A 157 0.48 5.06 -15.01
C ILE A 157 -0.79 5.14 -14.17
N THR A 158 -0.67 5.31 -12.86
CA THR A 158 -1.82 5.43 -11.95
C THR A 158 -2.67 6.66 -12.31
N LEU A 159 -2.05 7.80 -12.59
CA LEU A 159 -2.75 9.02 -13.04
C LEU A 159 -3.55 8.77 -14.33
N ILE A 160 -2.93 8.14 -15.33
CA ILE A 160 -3.56 7.84 -16.61
C ILE A 160 -4.70 6.84 -16.41
N SER A 161 -4.48 5.77 -15.65
CA SER A 161 -5.51 4.77 -15.35
C SER A 161 -6.72 5.41 -14.67
N MET A 162 -6.50 6.30 -13.69
CA MET A 162 -7.60 6.99 -13.00
C MET A 162 -8.30 8.01 -13.91
N ALA A 163 -7.57 8.71 -14.77
CA ALA A 163 -8.16 9.63 -15.75
C ALA A 163 -9.05 8.87 -16.74
N LEU A 164 -8.59 7.74 -17.26
CA LEU A 164 -9.36 6.88 -18.17
C LEU A 164 -10.60 6.30 -17.49
N LEU A 165 -10.47 5.77 -16.26
CA LEU A 165 -11.61 5.25 -15.50
C LEU A 165 -12.61 6.36 -15.13
N GLY A 166 -12.12 7.55 -14.77
CA GLY A 166 -12.95 8.72 -14.47
C GLY A 166 -13.75 9.23 -15.66
N THR A 167 -13.23 9.12 -16.89
CA THR A 167 -14.02 9.45 -18.08
C THR A 167 -15.15 8.45 -18.37
N ARG A 168 -15.06 7.23 -17.82
CA ARG A 168 -16.01 6.14 -18.07
C ARG A 168 -17.09 6.02 -16.99
N THR A 169 -16.85 6.61 -15.83
CA THR A 169 -17.69 6.48 -14.64
C THR A 169 -18.11 7.86 -14.16
N ASP A 170 -19.41 8.11 -14.11
CA ASP A 170 -20.05 9.35 -13.65
C ASP A 170 -19.96 9.57 -12.12
N SER A 171 -19.09 8.82 -11.44
CA SER A 171 -18.93 8.91 -9.99
C SER A 171 -18.19 10.18 -9.60
N THR A 172 -18.59 10.76 -8.47
CA THR A 172 -17.91 11.94 -7.94
C THR A 172 -16.46 11.60 -7.59
N SER A 173 -15.54 12.56 -7.82
CA SER A 173 -14.13 12.37 -7.51
C SER A 173 -13.88 12.12 -6.01
N GLU A 174 -14.81 12.52 -5.13
CA GLU A 174 -14.75 12.28 -3.69
C GLU A 174 -15.01 10.81 -3.35
N SER A 175 -15.95 10.15 -4.02
CA SER A 175 -16.26 8.73 -3.78
C SER A 175 -15.12 7.82 -4.20
N ILE A 176 -14.48 8.10 -5.35
CA ILE A 176 -13.30 7.35 -5.82
C ILE A 176 -12.14 7.52 -4.83
N LEU A 177 -11.89 8.75 -4.37
CA LEU A 177 -10.84 9.01 -3.39
C LEU A 177 -11.12 8.30 -2.06
N GLY A 178 -12.35 8.36 -1.56
CA GLY A 178 -12.76 7.71 -0.31
C GLY A 178 -12.64 6.20 -0.39
N ALA A 179 -13.10 5.59 -1.48
CA ALA A 179 -12.96 4.16 -1.72
C ALA A 179 -11.48 3.73 -1.78
N ALA A 180 -10.64 4.49 -2.49
CA ALA A 180 -9.21 4.23 -2.53
C ALA A 180 -8.56 4.30 -1.14
N MET A 181 -8.91 5.31 -0.32
CA MET A 181 -8.41 5.42 1.05
C MET A 181 -8.78 4.21 1.90
N LEU A 182 -10.00 3.68 1.76
CA LEU A 182 -10.42 2.46 2.48
C LEU A 182 -9.67 1.21 2.01
N ILE A 183 -9.48 1.04 0.70
CA ILE A 183 -8.73 -0.10 0.14
C ILE A 183 -7.28 -0.06 0.63
N ILE A 184 -6.63 1.11 0.57
CA ILE A 184 -5.26 1.30 1.02
C ILE A 184 -5.14 1.06 2.54
N ALA A 185 -6.12 1.53 3.33
CA ALA A 185 -6.14 1.27 4.76
C ALA A 185 -6.29 -0.21 5.08
N ALA A 186 -7.17 -0.93 4.36
CA ALA A 186 -7.32 -2.38 4.50
C ALA A 186 -6.02 -3.11 4.17
N TYR A 187 -5.33 -2.71 3.10
CA TYR A 187 -4.01 -3.23 2.76
C TYR A 187 -2.98 -3.00 3.88
N PHE A 188 -2.94 -1.79 4.47
CA PHE A 188 -2.01 -1.52 5.56
C PHE A 188 -2.33 -2.32 6.82
N PHE A 189 -3.61 -2.47 7.19
CA PHE A 189 -4.02 -3.33 8.29
C PHE A 189 -3.62 -4.79 8.04
N LEU A 190 -3.88 -5.31 6.84
CA LEU A 190 -3.50 -6.65 6.47
C LEU A 190 -1.98 -6.84 6.53
N SER A 191 -1.22 -5.85 6.05
CA SER A 191 0.25 -5.88 6.11
C SER A 191 0.76 -5.92 7.55
N VAL A 192 0.18 -5.15 8.46
CA VAL A 192 0.56 -5.13 9.88
C VAL A 192 0.21 -6.44 10.59
N ILE A 193 -0.91 -7.08 10.25
CA ILE A 193 -1.32 -8.36 10.84
C ILE A 193 -0.45 -9.51 10.32
N MET A 194 -0.15 -9.50 9.02
CA MET A 194 0.59 -10.58 8.36
C MET A 194 2.08 -10.55 8.70
N MET A 195 2.72 -9.37 8.75
CA MET A 195 4.17 -9.24 8.92
C MET A 195 4.76 -9.89 10.18
N PRO A 196 4.21 -9.74 11.40
CA PRO A 196 4.75 -10.40 12.59
C PRO A 196 4.64 -11.93 12.53
N GLN A 197 3.62 -12.49 11.85
CA GLN A 197 3.48 -13.94 11.69
C GLN A 197 4.60 -14.55 10.84
N PHE A 198 5.22 -13.77 9.95
CA PHE A 198 6.36 -14.23 9.16
C PHE A 198 7.70 -14.17 9.92
N GLY A 199 7.82 -13.32 10.95
CA GLY A 199 9.04 -13.17 11.74
C GLY A 199 9.39 -14.41 12.55
N ASP A 200 8.36 -15.08 13.09
CA ASP A 200 8.51 -16.28 13.91
C ASP A 200 8.38 -17.56 13.09
N MET A 201 8.34 -17.50 11.75
CA MET A 201 8.25 -18.68 10.87
C MET A 201 9.36 -19.69 11.16
N GLY A 202 10.57 -19.23 11.49
CA GLY A 202 11.68 -20.10 11.87
C GLY A 202 11.41 -20.84 13.18
N GLU A 203 10.78 -20.19 14.15
CA GLU A 203 10.41 -20.78 15.45
C GLU A 203 9.18 -21.68 15.33
N ILE A 204 8.15 -21.27 14.58
CA ILE A 204 6.96 -22.06 14.25
C ILE A 204 7.37 -23.30 13.45
N TYR A 205 8.25 -23.15 12.46
CA TYR A 205 8.79 -24.27 11.70
C TYR A 205 9.62 -25.17 12.62
N ARG A 206 10.47 -24.63 13.51
CA ARG A 206 11.21 -25.45 14.48
C ARG A 206 10.29 -26.17 15.47
N LEU A 207 9.23 -25.53 15.95
CA LEU A 207 8.21 -26.15 16.82
C LEU A 207 7.43 -27.23 16.07
N ALA A 208 7.07 -26.98 14.80
CA ALA A 208 6.41 -27.96 13.94
C ALA A 208 7.35 -29.11 13.56
N THR A 209 8.65 -28.87 13.41
CA THR A 209 9.65 -29.91 13.12
C THR A 209 9.97 -30.71 14.39
N TYR A 210 9.99 -30.06 15.56
CA TYR A 210 10.19 -30.70 16.86
C TYR A 210 8.99 -31.56 17.28
N GLN A 211 7.76 -31.15 16.93
CA GLN A 211 6.56 -32.00 17.07
C GLN A 211 6.39 -32.98 15.89
N GLY A 212 7.01 -32.70 14.75
CA GLY A 212 6.89 -33.46 13.50
C GLY A 212 7.62 -34.79 13.49
N GLU A 213 8.53 -35.04 14.43
CA GLU A 213 9.24 -36.32 14.52
C GLU A 213 8.35 -37.48 15.04
N LYS A 214 7.07 -37.22 15.35
CA LYS A 214 6.10 -38.28 15.71
C LYS A 214 4.67 -38.16 15.16
N GLN A 215 4.40 -37.33 14.15
CA GLN A 215 3.09 -37.36 13.48
C GLN A 215 3.21 -37.26 11.97
N ILE A 216 3.27 -38.44 11.34
CA ILE A 216 2.97 -38.62 9.92
C ILE A 216 1.48 -38.29 9.77
N VAL A 217 1.17 -37.07 9.31
CA VAL A 217 -0.21 -36.69 8.99
C VAL A 217 -0.71 -37.65 7.91
N SER A 218 -1.73 -38.44 8.24
CA SER A 218 -2.34 -39.36 7.31
C SER A 218 -2.95 -38.58 6.15
N PRO A 219 -2.79 -39.00 4.88
CA PRO A 219 -3.39 -38.34 3.73
C PRO A 219 -4.93 -38.20 3.83
N GLN A 220 -5.56 -39.03 4.68
CA GLN A 220 -6.99 -38.98 4.98
C GLN A 220 -7.36 -37.75 5.83
N ASP A 221 -6.52 -37.35 6.78
CA ASP A 221 -6.75 -36.19 7.64
C ASP A 221 -6.59 -34.88 6.85
N ALA A 222 -5.62 -34.84 5.93
CA ALA A 222 -5.44 -33.73 5.00
C ALA A 222 -6.63 -33.57 4.04
N LEU A 223 -7.16 -34.69 3.52
CA LEU A 223 -8.37 -34.69 2.70
C LEU A 223 -9.60 -34.23 3.47
N PHE A 224 -9.77 -34.65 4.72
CA PHE A 224 -10.87 -34.22 5.58
C PHE A 224 -10.80 -32.72 5.89
N LEU A 225 -9.60 -32.20 6.15
CA LEU A 225 -9.39 -30.77 6.37
C LEU A 225 -9.70 -29.95 5.10
N CYS A 226 -9.24 -30.38 3.93
CA CYS A 226 -9.57 -29.73 2.66
C CYS A 226 -11.09 -29.74 2.39
N PHE A 227 -11.76 -30.86 2.66
CA PHE A 227 -13.20 -30.99 2.48
C PHE A 227 -13.98 -30.05 3.42
N THR A 228 -13.62 -30.00 4.69
CA THR A 228 -14.25 -29.10 5.67
C THR A 228 -14.05 -27.62 5.32
N MET A 229 -12.85 -27.23 4.89
CA MET A 229 -12.58 -25.87 4.40
C MET A 229 -13.43 -25.53 3.17
N ALA A 230 -13.53 -26.44 2.20
CA ALA A 230 -14.35 -26.26 1.02
C ALA A 230 -15.86 -26.16 1.36
N ALA A 231 -16.34 -26.97 2.30
CA ALA A 231 -17.72 -26.94 2.76
C ALA A 231 -18.07 -25.62 3.48
N LEU A 232 -17.21 -25.14 4.37
CA LEU A 232 -17.40 -23.87 5.06
C LEU A 232 -17.35 -22.67 4.09
N PHE A 233 -16.42 -22.69 3.13
CA PHE A 233 -16.31 -21.63 2.12
C PHE A 233 -17.55 -21.59 1.21
N THR A 234 -17.99 -22.76 0.70
CA THR A 234 -19.15 -22.85 -0.18
C THR A 234 -20.46 -22.49 0.53
N THR A 235 -20.65 -22.95 1.76
CA THR A 235 -21.84 -22.60 2.57
C THR A 235 -21.87 -21.10 2.89
N GLY A 236 -20.73 -20.51 3.29
CA GLY A 236 -20.61 -19.07 3.49
C GLY A 236 -20.91 -18.25 2.24
N PHE A 237 -20.35 -18.66 1.09
CA PHE A 237 -20.59 -18.01 -0.20
C PHE A 237 -22.07 -18.08 -0.63
N LEU A 238 -22.72 -19.24 -0.47
CA LEU A 238 -24.13 -19.43 -0.81
C LEU A 238 -25.05 -18.65 0.13
N ALA A 239 -24.76 -18.62 1.43
CA ALA A 239 -25.51 -17.83 2.41
C ALA A 239 -25.45 -16.33 2.08
N MET A 240 -24.25 -15.83 1.77
CA MET A 240 -24.05 -14.44 1.36
C MET A 240 -24.79 -14.12 0.05
N ARG A 241 -24.69 -15.01 -0.96
CA ARG A 241 -25.40 -14.85 -2.23
C ARG A 241 -26.92 -14.84 -2.05
N ARG A 242 -27.46 -15.68 -1.16
CA ARG A 242 -28.91 -15.72 -0.84
C ARG A 242 -29.36 -14.45 -0.12
N LYS A 243 -28.54 -13.90 0.79
CA LYS A 243 -28.84 -12.65 1.51
C LYS A 243 -28.92 -11.47 0.55
N ILE A 244 -27.92 -11.30 -0.32
CA ILE A 244 -27.90 -10.26 -1.36
C ILE A 244 -29.12 -10.39 -2.29
N ARG A 245 -29.48 -11.61 -2.69
CA ARG A 245 -30.63 -11.84 -3.57
C ARG A 245 -31.99 -11.60 -2.89
N LYS A 246 -32.09 -11.83 -1.57
CA LYS A 246 -33.27 -11.47 -0.77
C LYS A 246 -33.41 -9.95 -0.63
N GLU A 247 -32.33 -9.23 -0.30
CA GLU A 247 -32.35 -7.76 -0.18
C GLU A 247 -32.69 -7.06 -1.51
N LYS A 248 -32.22 -7.61 -2.63
CA LYS A 248 -32.57 -7.10 -3.97
C LYS A 248 -34.04 -7.36 -4.38
N LYS A 249 -34.72 -8.33 -3.75
CA LYS A 249 -36.14 -8.65 -4.03
C LYS A 249 -37.10 -7.77 -3.24
N TRP A 250 -36.66 -7.18 -2.13
CA TRP A 250 -37.45 -6.25 -1.32
C TRP A 250 -37.47 -4.82 -1.89
N THR A 251 -36.45 -4.42 -2.65
CA THR A 251 -36.36 -3.11 -3.31
C THR A 251 -37.04 -3.06 -4.68
N SER A 252 -37.58 -4.18 -5.16
CA SER A 252 -38.28 -4.30 -6.44
C SER A 252 -39.73 -4.77 -6.31
N ALA A 253 -40.34 -4.66 -5.12
CA ALA A 253 -41.78 -4.84 -4.95
C ALA A 253 -42.46 -3.48 -5.19
N PRO A 254 -43.23 -3.29 -6.28
CA PRO A 254 -44.10 -2.14 -6.37
C PRO A 254 -45.30 -2.41 -5.46
N PHE A 255 -45.49 -1.57 -4.44
CA PHE A 255 -46.77 -1.00 -3.97
C PHE A 255 -46.46 0.10 -2.96
#